data_AF-A0A7L9A412-F1
#
_entry.id   AF-A0A7L9A412-F1
#
_cell.length_a   1.000
_cell.length_b   1.000
_cell.length_c   1.000
_cell.angle_alpha   90.00
_cell.angle_beta   90.00
_cell.angle_gamma   90.00
#
_symmetry.space_group_name_H-M   'P 1'
#
loop_
_entity.id
_entity.type
_entity.pdbx_description
1 polymer ?
#
loop_
_entity_poly.entity_id
_entity_poly.type
_entity_poly.pdbx_seq_one_letter_code
_entity_poly.pdbx_strand_id
1 'polypeptide(L)'
;STSPFDTNIISKRFNSPNTLGPFSAAIGDINLNGINPYEKWSNGGCDSLFPPATADPYALTTAAHTDPILDLTNKLISTAIFPPKSQIKRQKMIYHCKFGEFGVMEGQFTEPSGVAVNAQNDIIVADTNNHRIQIFDKEGRFKFQFGECGKRDGQLLYPNRVAVVRTSGDIIVTERSPTHQIQIYNQYGQFVRKFGANILQHPRGVTVDNKGRIVVVECKVMRVI
;
A
#
# COMPACT_ATOMS: atom_id res chain seq x y z
N SER A 1 11.09 -66.47 -17.56
CA SER A 1 9.90 -65.61 -17.68
C SER A 1 10.30 -64.20 -17.22
N THR A 2 10.89 -63.37 -18.08
CA THR A 2 10.19 -62.35 -18.93
C THR A 2 9.22 -61.51 -18.10
N SER A 3 9.30 -60.18 -17.93
CA SER A 3 10.23 -59.09 -18.26
C SER A 3 9.60 -57.82 -17.62
N PRO A 4 10.36 -56.76 -17.31
CA PRO A 4 9.84 -55.47 -16.86
C PRO A 4 9.31 -54.67 -18.06
N PHE A 5 8.32 -53.81 -17.87
CA PHE A 5 7.92 -52.82 -18.89
C PHE A 5 8.40 -51.42 -18.45
N ASP A 6 9.58 -51.07 -18.94
CA ASP A 6 9.88 -49.71 -19.39
C ASP A 6 9.47 -49.62 -20.87
N THR A 7 8.73 -48.58 -21.26
CA THR A 7 8.90 -47.95 -22.59
C THR A 7 8.38 -46.50 -22.60
N ASN A 8 9.35 -45.60 -22.72
CA ASN A 8 9.46 -44.55 -23.74
C ASN A 8 8.51 -43.33 -23.75
N ILE A 9 9.09 -42.21 -23.31
CA ILE A 9 9.44 -41.03 -24.13
C ILE A 9 8.37 -40.57 -25.14
N ILE A 10 7.67 -39.49 -24.80
CA ILE A 10 7.50 -38.33 -25.71
C ILE A 10 7.66 -37.05 -24.90
N SER A 11 8.82 -36.42 -25.10
CA SER A 11 9.06 -35.00 -24.89
C SER A 11 8.02 -34.14 -25.63
N LYS A 12 7.26 -33.33 -24.90
CA LYS A 12 6.63 -32.11 -25.45
C LYS A 12 6.98 -30.92 -24.58
N ARG A 13 8.09 -30.27 -24.94
CA ARG A 13 8.28 -28.83 -24.74
C ARG A 13 7.08 -28.13 -25.39
N PHE A 14 6.35 -27.32 -24.63
CA PHE A 14 5.60 -26.21 -25.18
C PHE A 14 6.09 -24.93 -24.51
N ASN A 15 7.10 -24.34 -25.16
CA ASN A 15 7.22 -22.89 -25.25
C ASN A 15 6.08 -22.43 -26.17
N SER A 16 5.17 -21.59 -25.67
CA SER A 16 4.80 -20.32 -26.33
C SER A 16 3.72 -19.59 -25.52
N PRO A 17 3.77 -18.24 -25.50
CA PRO A 17 2.97 -17.38 -24.64
C PRO A 17 1.61 -17.05 -25.27
N ASN A 18 0.77 -16.37 -24.48
CA ASN A 18 -0.49 -15.70 -24.85
C ASN A 18 -1.75 -16.59 -24.90
N THR A 19 -2.58 -16.45 -23.86
CA THR A 19 -4.03 -16.47 -24.05
C THR A 19 -4.61 -15.31 -23.25
N LEU A 20 -4.77 -14.19 -23.96
CA LEU A 20 -5.41 -12.97 -23.50
C LEU A 20 -6.94 -13.16 -23.51
N GLY A 21 -7.59 -12.69 -22.46
CA GLY A 21 -9.01 -12.37 -22.44
C GLY A 21 -9.31 -11.38 -21.31
N PRO A 22 -10.19 -10.40 -21.51
CA PRO A 22 -10.24 -9.46 -22.62
C PRO A 22 -9.73 -8.08 -22.13
N PHE A 23 -8.52 -7.69 -22.52
CA PHE A 23 -8.16 -6.29 -22.68
C PHE A 23 -7.12 -6.20 -23.80
N SER A 24 -7.62 -6.07 -25.04
CA SER A 24 -6.80 -5.69 -26.19
C SER A 24 -6.68 -4.17 -26.20
N ALA A 25 -5.54 -3.64 -25.75
CA ALA A 25 -5.16 -2.28 -26.06
C ALA A 25 -4.45 -2.28 -27.41
N ALA A 26 -5.17 -1.89 -28.46
CA ALA A 26 -4.56 -1.55 -29.73
C ALA A 26 -3.68 -0.30 -29.55
N ILE A 27 -2.48 -0.35 -30.09
CA ILE A 27 -1.57 0.79 -30.23
C ILE A 27 -2.01 1.57 -31.48
N GLY A 28 -2.27 2.86 -31.29
CA GLY A 28 -2.75 3.84 -32.28
C GLY A 28 -3.87 4.66 -31.60
N ASP A 29 -3.66 5.85 -31.05
CA ASP A 29 -2.96 6.99 -31.64
C ASP A 29 -2.23 7.88 -30.63
N ILE A 30 -1.35 8.68 -31.21
CA ILE A 30 -0.34 9.54 -30.63
C ILE A 30 -0.94 10.67 -29.77
N ASN A 31 -0.60 10.61 -28.48
CA ASN A 31 -0.21 11.71 -27.58
C ASN A 31 -0.57 13.15 -28.03
N LEU A 32 -1.55 13.76 -27.36
CA LEU A 32 -1.51 15.17 -27.00
C LEU A 32 -2.08 15.30 -25.57
N ASN A 33 -1.26 15.83 -24.65
CA ASN A 33 -1.50 15.98 -23.21
C ASN A 33 -1.19 14.76 -22.34
N GLY A 34 0.10 14.42 -22.27
CA GLY A 34 0.66 13.50 -21.30
C GLY A 34 0.54 13.98 -19.85
N ILE A 35 -0.58 13.68 -19.20
CA ILE A 35 -0.71 13.79 -17.75
C ILE A 35 -0.73 12.39 -17.17
N ASN A 36 0.36 12.06 -16.48
CA ASN A 36 0.50 10.85 -15.69
C ASN A 36 -0.39 10.98 -14.44
N PRO A 37 -1.22 9.99 -14.05
CA PRO A 37 -2.15 10.11 -12.91
C PRO A 37 -1.50 10.47 -11.57
N TYR A 38 -0.17 10.29 -11.47
CA TYR A 38 0.63 10.60 -10.30
C TYR A 38 0.96 12.09 -10.11
N GLU A 39 0.83 12.92 -11.15
CA GLU A 39 1.13 14.37 -11.04
C GLU A 39 0.10 15.13 -10.19
N LYS A 40 -1.10 14.56 -10.00
CA LYS A 40 -2.22 15.19 -9.30
C LYS A 40 -1.97 15.44 -7.80
N TRP A 41 -1.04 14.72 -7.18
CA TRP A 41 -0.69 14.91 -5.76
C TRP A 41 0.48 15.86 -5.53
N SER A 42 1.17 16.29 -6.60
CA SER A 42 2.38 17.14 -6.46
C SER A 42 2.15 18.61 -6.82
N ASN A 43 1.13 18.91 -7.64
CA ASN A 43 0.78 20.27 -7.99
C ASN A 43 -0.68 20.51 -7.59
N GLY A 44 -0.88 21.42 -6.62
CA GLY A 44 -2.22 21.88 -6.24
C GLY A 44 -2.95 22.39 -7.48
N GLY A 45 -3.94 21.62 -7.95
CA GLY A 45 -4.74 21.96 -9.11
C GLY A 45 -5.72 23.07 -8.76
N CYS A 46 -5.55 24.25 -9.36
CA CYS A 46 -6.62 25.20 -9.53
C CYS A 46 -7.10 25.10 -10.99
N ASP A 47 -8.27 24.49 -11.20
CA ASP A 47 -8.96 24.55 -12.49
C ASP A 47 -9.51 25.98 -12.66
N SER A 48 -8.90 26.77 -13.54
CA SER A 48 -9.37 28.10 -13.91
C SER A 48 -10.58 28.00 -14.84
N LEU A 49 -11.77 28.04 -14.23
CA LEU A 49 -13.06 28.33 -14.87
C LEU A 49 -13.09 29.82 -15.28
N PHE A 50 -12.72 30.20 -16.52
CA PHE A 50 -13.25 31.35 -17.29
C PHE A 50 -12.57 31.39 -18.68
N PRO A 51 -13.31 31.45 -19.81
CA PRO A 51 -12.70 31.61 -21.14
C PRO A 51 -12.31 33.08 -21.41
N PRO A 52 -11.27 33.37 -22.20
CA PRO A 52 -10.87 34.75 -22.48
C PRO A 52 -11.83 35.41 -23.48
N ALA A 53 -12.22 36.64 -23.17
CA ALA A 53 -12.96 37.53 -24.04
C ALA A 53 -12.12 37.94 -25.27
N THR A 54 -12.80 38.05 -26.40
CA THR A 54 -12.31 38.52 -27.70
C THR A 54 -11.79 39.96 -27.63
N ALA A 55 -10.64 40.22 -28.28
CA ALA A 55 -10.02 41.54 -28.34
C ALA A 55 -10.72 42.46 -29.35
N ASP A 56 -11.09 43.68 -28.92
CA ASP A 56 -11.55 44.78 -29.78
C ASP A 56 -10.35 45.57 -30.35
N PRO A 57 -10.31 45.89 -31.66
CA PRO A 57 -9.15 46.50 -32.31
C PRO A 57 -9.21 48.03 -32.44
N TYR A 58 -9.78 48.76 -31.47
CA TYR A 58 -9.80 50.23 -31.51
C TYR A 58 -9.55 50.86 -30.13
N ALA A 59 -8.28 50.99 -29.73
CA ALA A 59 -7.88 51.90 -28.67
C ALA A 59 -6.63 52.68 -29.10
N LEU A 60 -6.81 54.00 -29.20
CA LEU A 60 -5.82 54.99 -29.62
C LEU A 60 -4.67 55.13 -28.61
N THR A 61 -3.47 55.35 -29.16
CA THR A 61 -2.21 55.62 -28.46
C THR A 61 -2.31 56.84 -27.55
N THR A 62 -2.03 56.67 -26.25
CA THR A 62 -1.64 57.77 -25.36
C THR A 62 -0.41 57.38 -24.56
N ALA A 63 0.47 58.36 -24.42
CA ALA A 63 1.86 58.24 -24.04
C ALA A 63 2.10 57.72 -22.62
N ALA A 64 3.29 57.15 -22.44
CA ALA A 64 3.82 56.62 -21.21
C ALA A 64 3.74 57.61 -20.03
N HIS A 65 3.00 57.22 -19.00
CA HIS A 65 3.33 57.54 -17.61
C HIS A 65 3.21 56.25 -16.82
N THR A 66 4.35 55.61 -16.54
CA THR A 66 4.40 54.46 -15.63
C THR A 66 4.25 55.00 -14.22
N ASP A 67 3.06 54.88 -13.65
CA ASP A 67 2.83 55.15 -12.22
C ASP A 67 3.67 54.18 -11.38
N PRO A 68 4.72 54.65 -10.67
CA PRO A 68 5.65 53.76 -9.96
C PRO A 68 4.95 53.02 -8.81
N ILE A 69 3.83 53.56 -8.30
CA ILE A 69 3.01 52.90 -7.28
C ILE A 69 2.25 51.71 -7.87
N LEU A 70 1.81 51.78 -9.13
CA LEU A 70 1.12 50.66 -9.80
C LEU A 70 2.11 49.52 -10.10
N ASP A 71 3.34 49.83 -10.49
CA ASP A 71 4.41 48.84 -10.70
C ASP A 71 4.87 48.20 -9.38
N LEU A 72 4.97 48.96 -8.29
CA LEU A 72 5.30 48.44 -6.97
C LEU A 72 4.17 47.55 -6.42
N THR A 73 2.92 47.93 -6.64
CA THR A 73 1.73 47.16 -6.25
C THR A 73 1.64 45.86 -7.06
N ASN A 74 1.93 45.89 -8.37
CA ASN A 74 2.00 44.68 -9.20
C ASN A 74 3.17 43.77 -8.82
N LYS A 75 4.33 44.33 -8.44
CA LYS A 75 5.48 43.55 -7.92
C LYS A 75 5.20 42.93 -6.54
N LEU A 76 4.50 43.64 -5.66
CA LEU A 76 4.12 43.14 -4.34
C LEU A 76 2.99 42.11 -4.40
N ILE A 77 2.04 42.25 -5.33
CA ILE A 77 0.96 41.27 -5.55
C ILE A 77 1.50 40.01 -6.27
N SER A 78 2.47 40.16 -7.18
CA SER A 78 3.16 39.05 -7.85
C SER A 78 3.97 38.16 -6.88
N THR A 79 4.50 38.75 -5.80
CA THR A 79 5.33 38.03 -4.82
C THR A 79 4.55 37.31 -3.73
N ALA A 80 3.21 37.39 -3.71
CA ALA A 80 2.40 36.93 -2.58
C ALA A 80 1.42 35.77 -2.85
N ILE A 81 1.29 35.22 -4.07
CA ILE A 81 0.12 34.36 -4.41
C ILE A 81 0.43 32.89 -4.71
N PHE A 82 1.66 32.42 -4.57
CA PHE A 82 1.93 30.98 -4.73
C PHE A 82 2.66 30.42 -3.51
N PRO A 83 2.15 29.33 -2.89
CA PRO A 83 2.96 28.63 -1.90
C PRO A 83 4.28 28.29 -2.59
N PRO A 84 5.44 28.50 -1.94
CA PRO A 84 6.73 28.23 -2.55
C PRO A 84 6.69 26.79 -3.07
N LYS A 85 6.86 26.62 -4.39
CA LYS A 85 7.01 25.28 -4.98
C LYS A 85 8.01 24.53 -4.12
N SER A 86 7.59 23.37 -3.59
CA SER A 86 8.41 22.57 -2.67
C SER A 86 9.85 22.54 -3.17
N GLN A 87 10.76 23.19 -2.42
CA GLN A 87 12.18 23.32 -2.80
C GLN A 87 12.91 21.97 -2.75
N ILE A 88 12.26 20.95 -2.20
CA ILE A 88 12.82 19.61 -2.04
C ILE A 88 12.69 18.86 -3.35
N LYS A 89 13.81 18.71 -4.07
CA LYS A 89 13.95 17.76 -5.17
C LYS A 89 14.03 16.34 -4.58
N ARG A 90 13.08 15.47 -4.92
CA ARG A 90 13.06 14.06 -4.48
C ARG A 90 13.52 13.16 -5.60
N GLN A 91 14.28 12.12 -5.24
CA GLN A 91 14.62 11.06 -6.18
C GLN A 91 13.35 10.31 -6.60
N LYS A 92 13.18 10.07 -7.91
CA LYS A 92 12.09 9.24 -8.42
C LYS A 92 12.34 7.78 -8.03
N MET A 93 11.31 7.14 -7.47
CA MET A 93 11.34 5.73 -7.07
C MET A 93 10.33 4.94 -7.90
N ILE A 94 10.65 3.67 -8.19
CA ILE A 94 9.75 2.69 -8.81
C ILE A 94 9.76 1.44 -7.94
N TYR A 95 8.61 0.76 -7.83
CA TYR A 95 8.59 -0.55 -7.18
C TYR A 95 9.25 -1.58 -8.12
N HIS A 96 9.96 -2.55 -7.54
CA HIS A 96 10.57 -3.65 -8.28
C HIS A 96 9.73 -4.94 -8.25
N CYS A 97 8.77 -5.04 -7.33
CA CYS A 97 7.85 -6.16 -7.19
C CYS A 97 6.46 -5.67 -6.78
N LYS A 98 5.42 -6.36 -7.24
CA LYS A 98 4.01 -6.21 -6.84
C LYS A 98 3.36 -7.59 -6.89
N PHE A 99 2.65 -7.97 -5.84
CA PHE A 99 1.92 -9.23 -5.75
C PHE A 99 0.60 -9.05 -5.01
N GLY A 100 -0.27 -10.05 -5.11
CA GLY A 100 -1.60 -10.03 -4.53
C GLY A 100 -2.68 -9.52 -5.48
N GLU A 101 -3.88 -10.05 -5.29
CA GLU A 101 -5.11 -9.66 -5.98
C GLU A 101 -6.31 -9.84 -5.06
N PHE A 102 -7.49 -9.37 -5.46
CA PHE A 102 -8.70 -9.54 -4.67
C PHE A 102 -9.14 -11.01 -4.64
N GLY A 103 -9.43 -11.54 -3.45
CA GLY A 103 -10.03 -12.87 -3.29
C GLY A 103 -9.72 -13.56 -1.97
N VAL A 104 -10.03 -14.86 -1.92
CA VAL A 104 -9.98 -15.68 -0.70
C VAL A 104 -8.99 -16.85 -0.81
N MET A 105 -8.42 -17.10 -2.00
CA MET A 105 -7.44 -18.15 -2.21
C MET A 105 -6.05 -17.73 -1.69
N GLU A 106 -5.09 -18.66 -1.71
CA GLU A 106 -3.70 -18.39 -1.37
C GLU A 106 -3.12 -17.27 -2.22
N GLY A 107 -2.43 -16.32 -1.59
CA GLY A 107 -1.88 -15.15 -2.26
C GLY A 107 -2.88 -14.07 -2.64
N GLN A 108 -4.19 -14.28 -2.41
CA GLN A 108 -5.24 -13.28 -2.61
C GLN A 108 -5.60 -12.59 -1.29
N PHE A 109 -6.12 -11.37 -1.35
CA PHE A 109 -6.47 -10.58 -0.18
C PHE A 109 -7.86 -9.98 -0.31
N THR A 110 -8.53 -9.80 0.83
CA THR A 110 -9.75 -8.98 0.91
C THR A 110 -9.43 -7.61 1.50
N GLU A 111 -8.59 -7.56 2.53
CA GLU A 111 -8.15 -6.31 3.14
C GLU A 111 -6.77 -6.50 3.82
N PRO A 112 -5.65 -6.29 3.09
CA PRO A 112 -4.30 -6.47 3.61
C PRO A 112 -3.91 -5.30 4.53
N SER A 113 -4.44 -5.29 5.75
CA SER A 113 -4.43 -4.13 6.63
C SER A 113 -3.09 -3.88 7.33
N GLY A 114 -2.36 -4.94 7.63
CA GLY A 114 -1.11 -4.89 8.38
C GLY A 114 -0.02 -5.67 7.67
N VAL A 115 1.21 -5.16 7.72
CA VAL A 115 2.38 -5.81 7.14
C VAL A 115 3.55 -5.72 8.10
N ALA A 116 4.32 -6.81 8.20
CA ALA A 116 5.58 -6.88 8.93
C ALA A 116 6.58 -7.74 8.15
N VAL A 117 7.86 -7.62 8.51
CA VAL A 117 8.95 -8.35 7.86
C VAL A 117 9.79 -9.04 8.94
N ASN A 118 10.06 -10.33 8.78
CA ASN A 118 10.90 -11.09 9.71
C ASN A 118 12.40 -10.93 9.40
N ALA A 119 13.27 -11.61 10.15
CA ALA A 119 14.72 -11.55 9.95
C ALA A 119 15.19 -12.14 8.61
N GLN A 120 14.39 -13.03 8.01
CA GLN A 120 14.64 -13.68 6.72
C GLN A 120 14.12 -12.87 5.53
N ASN A 121 13.52 -11.69 5.80
CA ASN A 121 12.82 -10.86 4.83
C ASN A 121 11.54 -11.48 4.26
N ASP A 122 10.95 -12.47 4.95
CA ASP A 122 9.59 -12.89 4.64
C ASP A 122 8.63 -11.76 4.99
N ILE A 123 7.59 -11.59 4.17
CA ILE A 123 6.55 -10.58 4.29
C ILE A 123 5.34 -11.25 4.95
N ILE A 124 4.95 -10.76 6.13
CA ILE A 124 3.81 -11.25 6.90
C ILE A 124 2.68 -10.24 6.76
N VAL A 125 1.50 -10.68 6.32
CA VAL A 125 0.35 -9.82 6.03
C VAL A 125 -0.86 -10.25 6.84
N ALA A 126 -1.49 -9.31 7.53
CA ALA A 126 -2.80 -9.49 8.13
C ALA A 126 -3.90 -9.24 7.10
N ASP A 127 -4.59 -10.29 6.69
CA ASP A 127 -5.67 -10.26 5.71
C ASP A 127 -7.01 -10.26 6.44
N THR A 128 -7.50 -9.05 6.74
CA THR A 128 -8.49 -8.86 7.81
C THR A 128 -9.80 -9.58 7.54
N ASN A 129 -10.42 -9.38 6.38
CA ASN A 129 -11.77 -9.91 6.13
C ASN A 129 -11.75 -11.39 5.74
N ASN A 130 -10.56 -11.96 5.49
CA ASN A 130 -10.33 -13.40 5.39
C ASN A 130 -9.93 -14.03 6.72
N HIS A 131 -9.79 -13.25 7.81
CA HIS A 131 -9.51 -13.75 9.15
C HIS A 131 -8.24 -14.61 9.25
N ARG A 132 -7.21 -14.23 8.50
CA ARG A 132 -5.97 -15.01 8.39
C ARG A 132 -4.74 -14.12 8.34
N ILE A 133 -3.59 -14.75 8.60
CA ILE A 133 -2.27 -14.20 8.32
C ILE A 133 -1.67 -14.98 7.16
N GLN A 134 -1.11 -14.27 6.18
CA GLN A 134 -0.39 -14.86 5.06
C GLN A 134 1.09 -14.49 5.11
N ILE A 135 1.95 -15.45 4.79
CA ILE A 135 3.40 -15.28 4.77
C ILE A 135 3.90 -15.49 3.34
N PHE A 136 4.70 -14.55 2.88
CA PHE A 136 5.35 -14.57 1.58
C PHE A 136 6.86 -14.48 1.76
N ASP A 137 7.64 -14.95 0.81
CA ASP A 137 9.06 -14.64 0.81
C ASP A 137 9.32 -13.19 0.36
N LYS A 138 10.60 -12.81 0.33
CA LYS A 138 11.05 -11.48 -0.07
C LYS A 138 10.75 -11.14 -1.55
N GLU A 139 10.46 -12.13 -2.38
CA GLU A 139 10.05 -11.96 -3.77
C GLU A 139 8.52 -11.87 -3.94
N GLY A 140 7.74 -12.06 -2.87
CA GLY A 140 6.28 -12.05 -2.90
C GLY A 140 5.65 -13.40 -3.28
N ARG A 141 6.40 -14.51 -3.22
CA ARG A 141 5.83 -15.85 -3.42
C ARG A 141 5.19 -16.34 -2.13
N PHE A 142 3.96 -16.83 -2.23
CA PHE A 142 3.23 -17.38 -1.08
C PHE A 142 3.98 -18.57 -0.47
N LYS A 143 4.14 -18.57 0.86
CA LYS A 143 4.75 -19.68 1.61
C LYS A 143 3.69 -20.50 2.32
N PHE A 144 2.91 -19.87 3.19
CA PHE A 144 1.82 -20.50 3.94
C PHE A 144 0.89 -19.45 4.54
N GLN A 145 -0.22 -19.92 5.12
CA GLN A 145 -1.16 -19.10 5.87
C GLN A 145 -1.55 -19.79 7.18
N PHE A 146 -2.05 -19.01 8.14
CA PHE A 146 -2.67 -19.54 9.35
C PHE A 146 -3.77 -18.62 9.86
N GLY A 147 -4.61 -19.16 10.75
CA GLY A 147 -5.80 -18.49 11.26
C GLY A 147 -7.03 -18.76 10.39
N GLU A 148 -8.17 -18.74 11.05
CA GLU A 148 -9.50 -18.87 10.45
C GLU A 148 -10.49 -18.03 11.26
N CYS A 149 -11.66 -17.72 10.70
CA CYS A 149 -12.66 -16.91 11.40
C CYS A 149 -13.13 -17.58 12.70
N GLY A 150 -12.97 -16.88 13.82
CA GLY A 150 -13.52 -17.32 15.10
C GLY A 150 -12.86 -16.68 16.32
N LYS A 151 -13.15 -17.24 17.49
CA LYS A 151 -12.69 -16.72 18.81
C LYS A 151 -11.92 -17.75 19.63
N ARG A 152 -11.83 -19.00 19.15
CA ARG A 152 -11.07 -20.06 19.81
C ARG A 152 -9.57 -19.82 19.63
N ASP A 153 -8.76 -20.61 20.32
CA ASP A 153 -7.32 -20.53 20.21
C ASP A 153 -6.87 -20.85 18.78
N GLY A 154 -5.99 -20.01 18.24
CA GLY A 154 -5.56 -20.09 16.85
C GLY A 154 -6.52 -19.46 15.83
N GLN A 155 -7.78 -19.18 16.20
CA GLN A 155 -8.74 -18.48 15.33
C GLN A 155 -8.60 -16.97 15.47
N LEU A 156 -8.91 -16.23 14.40
CA LEU A 156 -8.80 -14.79 14.33
C LEU A 156 -10.14 -14.13 13.99
N LEU A 157 -10.37 -12.94 14.54
CA LEU A 157 -11.50 -12.07 14.22
C LEU A 157 -10.97 -10.68 13.86
N TYR A 158 -11.03 -10.35 12.57
CA TYR A 158 -10.55 -9.08 12.02
C TYR A 158 -9.10 -8.71 12.42
N PRO A 159 -8.10 -9.58 12.14
CA PRO A 159 -6.70 -9.26 12.40
C PRO A 159 -6.30 -8.03 11.60
N ASN A 160 -5.71 -7.00 12.23
CA ASN A 160 -5.51 -5.69 11.59
C ASN A 160 -4.07 -5.20 11.54
N ARG A 161 -3.22 -5.57 12.50
CA ARG A 161 -1.79 -5.25 12.49
C ARG A 161 -0.99 -6.47 12.89
N VAL A 162 0.25 -6.49 12.40
CA VAL A 162 1.23 -7.53 12.69
C VAL A 162 2.57 -6.89 13.06
N ALA A 163 3.30 -7.55 13.95
CA ALA A 163 4.71 -7.29 14.22
C ALA A 163 5.45 -8.62 14.40
N VAL A 164 6.77 -8.61 14.31
CA VAL A 164 7.60 -9.80 14.48
C VAL A 164 8.61 -9.59 15.59
N VAL A 165 8.72 -10.57 16.48
CA VAL A 165 9.82 -10.66 17.44
C VAL A 165 11.06 -11.11 16.66
N ARG A 166 12.00 -10.19 16.42
CA ARG A 166 13.15 -10.42 15.51
C ARG A 166 14.00 -11.66 15.87
N THR A 167 14.14 -11.97 17.15
CA THR A 167 15.01 -13.04 17.65
C THR A 167 14.38 -14.43 17.56
N SER A 168 13.09 -14.56 17.86
CA SER A 168 12.37 -15.86 17.83
C SER A 168 11.61 -16.10 16.52
N GLY A 169 11.29 -15.05 15.77
CA GLY A 169 10.39 -15.13 14.62
C GLY A 169 8.91 -15.20 15.01
N ASP A 170 8.57 -15.02 16.29
CA ASP A 170 7.17 -15.00 16.72
C ASP A 170 6.42 -13.82 16.09
N ILE A 171 5.18 -14.09 15.68
CA ILE A 171 4.29 -13.17 15.00
C ILE A 171 3.27 -12.67 16.02
N ILE A 172 3.29 -11.36 16.25
CA ILE A 172 2.33 -10.65 17.10
C ILE A 172 1.23 -10.13 16.21
N VAL A 173 -0.01 -10.50 16.49
CA VAL A 173 -1.20 -10.09 15.73
C VAL A 173 -2.10 -9.28 16.66
N THR A 174 -2.55 -8.10 16.22
CA THR A 174 -3.65 -7.40 16.89
C THR A 174 -4.96 -7.62 16.15
N GLU A 175 -6.05 -7.62 16.90
CA GLU A 175 -7.40 -7.75 16.36
C GLU A 175 -8.22 -6.48 16.58
N ARG A 176 -9.09 -6.19 15.61
CA ARG A 176 -10.00 -5.04 15.66
C ARG A 176 -11.14 -5.26 16.66
N SER A 177 -11.97 -4.23 16.80
CA SER A 177 -13.29 -4.38 17.42
C SER A 177 -14.06 -5.52 16.77
N PRO A 178 -14.70 -6.40 17.54
CA PRO A 178 -15.00 -6.30 18.97
C PRO A 178 -14.03 -7.06 19.91
N THR A 179 -12.98 -7.72 19.44
CA THR A 179 -12.10 -8.53 20.31
C THR A 179 -11.01 -7.71 20.98
N HIS A 180 -10.47 -6.72 20.27
CA HIS A 180 -9.48 -5.77 20.81
C HIS A 180 -8.36 -6.47 21.57
N GLN A 181 -7.75 -7.50 21.01
CA GLN A 181 -6.75 -8.30 21.73
C GLN A 181 -5.49 -8.51 20.90
N ILE A 182 -4.47 -9.03 21.56
CA ILE A 182 -3.22 -9.49 20.95
C ILE A 182 -3.24 -11.01 20.94
N GLN A 183 -2.86 -11.61 19.82
CA GLN A 183 -2.51 -13.02 19.72
C GLN A 183 -1.04 -13.16 19.30
N ILE A 184 -0.36 -14.17 19.85
CA ILE A 184 1.01 -14.51 19.52
C ILE A 184 1.02 -15.89 18.87
N TYR A 185 1.69 -15.97 17.74
CA TYR A 185 1.96 -17.20 17.01
C TYR A 185 3.46 -17.38 16.85
N ASN A 186 3.94 -18.61 16.76
CA ASN A 186 5.34 -18.84 16.41
C ASN A 186 5.57 -18.68 14.91
N GLN A 187 6.83 -18.77 14.48
CA GLN A 187 7.22 -18.66 13.07
C GLN A 187 6.58 -19.70 12.13
N TYR A 188 5.99 -20.78 12.67
CA TYR A 188 5.30 -21.84 11.93
C TYR A 188 3.78 -21.64 11.89
N GLY A 189 3.26 -20.54 12.45
CA GLY A 189 1.83 -20.27 12.51
C GLY A 189 1.08 -21.04 13.61
N GLN A 190 1.80 -21.61 14.58
CA GLN A 190 1.17 -22.28 15.72
C GLN A 190 0.84 -21.25 16.80
N PHE A 191 -0.38 -21.33 17.33
CA PHE A 191 -0.84 -20.45 18.40
C PHE A 191 -0.01 -20.66 19.67
N VAL A 192 0.44 -19.55 20.27
CA VAL A 192 1.19 -19.55 21.54
C VAL A 192 0.31 -19.06 22.69
N ARG A 193 -0.32 -17.88 22.54
CA ARG A 193 -1.19 -17.27 23.56
C ARG A 193 -1.94 -16.06 23.03
N LYS A 194 -2.97 -15.62 23.76
CA LYS A 194 -3.68 -14.35 23.54
C LYS A 194 -3.91 -13.59 24.85
N PHE A 195 -3.92 -12.27 24.80
CA PHE A 195 -4.15 -11.39 25.96
C PHE A 195 -4.53 -9.97 25.54
N GLY A 196 -4.88 -9.12 26.51
CA GLY A 196 -5.14 -7.69 26.28
C GLY A 196 -6.60 -7.32 25.95
N ALA A 197 -7.50 -8.29 25.80
CA ALA A 197 -8.92 -8.07 25.47
C ALA A 197 -9.65 -7.13 26.43
N ASN A 198 -9.30 -7.15 27.73
CA ASN A 198 -9.90 -6.29 28.76
C ASN A 198 -9.15 -4.96 28.95
N ILE A 199 -8.09 -4.72 28.18
CA ILE A 199 -7.17 -3.58 28.35
C ILE A 199 -7.26 -2.66 27.12
N LEU A 200 -7.17 -3.26 25.93
CA LEU A 200 -7.21 -2.55 24.66
C LEU A 200 -8.66 -2.24 24.27
N GLN A 201 -8.82 -1.17 23.50
CA GLN A 201 -10.06 -0.67 22.94
C GLN A 201 -9.92 -0.42 21.43
N HIS A 202 -8.82 0.14 20.94
CA HIS A 202 -8.69 0.53 19.53
C HIS A 202 -7.26 0.38 18.99
N PRO A 203 -6.68 -0.84 19.00
CA PRO A 203 -5.31 -1.07 18.55
C PRO A 203 -5.16 -0.69 17.08
N ARG A 204 -4.22 0.23 16.79
CA ARG A 204 -3.98 0.80 15.46
C ARG A 204 -2.56 0.62 14.96
N GLY A 205 -1.60 0.38 15.85
CA GLY A 205 -0.24 0.02 15.52
C GLY A 205 0.32 -0.90 16.60
N VAL A 206 1.19 -1.82 16.19
CA VAL A 206 1.89 -2.73 17.09
C VAL A 206 3.34 -2.84 16.64
N THR A 207 4.27 -2.89 17.57
CA THR A 207 5.68 -3.17 17.32
C THR A 207 6.27 -3.93 18.49
N VAL A 208 7.45 -4.52 18.28
CA VAL A 208 8.21 -5.20 19.32
C VAL A 208 9.59 -4.55 19.39
N ASP A 209 10.03 -4.17 20.59
CA ASP A 209 11.36 -3.63 20.78
C ASP A 209 12.44 -4.72 20.91
N ASN A 210 13.70 -4.32 21.02
CA ASN A 210 14.82 -5.25 21.14
C ASN A 210 14.87 -6.05 22.46
N LYS A 211 14.05 -5.69 23.45
CA LYS A 211 13.90 -6.42 24.72
C LYS A 211 12.71 -7.39 24.69
N GLY A 212 12.00 -7.49 23.56
CA GLY A 212 10.81 -8.33 23.41
C GLY A 212 9.55 -7.70 24.01
N ARG A 213 9.55 -6.41 24.33
CA ARG A 213 8.34 -5.71 24.81
C ARG A 213 7.46 -5.38 23.62
N ILE A 214 6.19 -5.76 23.72
CA ILE A 214 5.17 -5.45 22.71
C ILE A 214 4.61 -4.07 23.05
N VAL A 215 4.67 -3.14 22.10
CA VAL A 215 4.17 -1.78 22.23
C VAL A 215 2.98 -1.63 21.29
N VAL A 216 1.83 -1.23 21.83
CA VAL A 216 0.59 -1.00 21.07
C VAL A 216 0.16 0.44 21.18
N VAL A 217 -0.12 1.07 20.04
CA VAL A 217 -0.74 2.40 19.97
C VAL A 217 -2.21 2.27 19.63
N GLU A 218 -3.04 2.98 20.38
CA GLU A 218 -4.48 2.99 20.23
C GLU A 218 -4.99 4.32 19.69
N CYS A 219 -5.77 4.27 18.62
CA CYS A 219 -6.44 5.46 18.11
C CYS A 219 -7.73 5.76 18.90
N LYS A 220 -8.31 6.95 18.73
CA LYS A 220 -9.51 7.45 19.43
C LYS A 220 -9.33 7.72 20.94
N VAL A 221 -8.63 6.85 21.66
CA VAL A 221 -8.32 7.03 23.09
C VAL A 221 -6.92 7.59 23.37
N MET A 222 -6.07 7.68 22.33
CA MET A 222 -4.75 8.30 22.37
C MET A 222 -3.82 7.69 23.43
N ARG A 223 -3.81 6.35 23.50
CA ARG A 223 -3.02 5.58 24.48
C ARG A 223 -1.89 4.80 23.82
N VAL A 224 -0.83 4.60 24.58
CA VAL A 224 0.24 3.63 24.29
C VAL A 224 0.29 2.66 25.48
N ILE A 225 0.38 1.37 25.18
CA ILE A 225 0.46 0.28 26.15
C ILE A 225 1.68 -0.57 25.83
#